data_AF-A0A0P0X948-F1
#
_entry.id   AF-A0A0P0X948-F1
#
_cell.length_a   1.000
_cell.length_b   1.000
_cell.length_c   1.000
_cell.angle_alpha   90.00
_cell.angle_beta   90.00
_cell.angle_gamma   90.00
#
_symmetry.space_group_name_H-M   'P 1'
#
loop_
_entity.id
_entity.type
_entity.pdbx_description
1 polymer ?
#
loop_
_entity_poly.entity_id
_entity_poly.type
_entity_poly.pdbx_seq_one_letter_code
_entity_poly.pdbx_strand_id
1 'polypeptide(L)'
;TIVFKNGMAKSIHHARVLIRQHHIRVGRQLVNIPSFIVRLESEKHIAFSLTSPLGGSPAVRVKRKNQKASGGGGDGEEEEEKELGHRNLSNMI
;
A
#
# COMPACT_ATOMS: atom_id res chain seq x y z
N THR A 1 -9.93 6.74 -2.42
CA THR A 1 -9.09 6.61 -3.63
C THR A 1 -9.28 5.20 -4.18
N ILE A 2 -8.94 4.97 -5.46
CA ILE A 2 -9.02 3.62 -6.06
C ILE A 2 -8.13 2.63 -5.31
N VAL A 3 -6.97 3.08 -4.81
CA VAL A 3 -6.07 2.28 -3.95
C VAL A 3 -6.78 1.66 -2.74
N PHE A 4 -7.68 2.39 -2.07
CA PHE A 4 -8.49 1.84 -0.97
C PHE A 4 -9.55 0.85 -1.47
N LYS A 5 -10.22 1.16 -2.60
CA LYS A 5 -11.21 0.26 -3.20
C LYS A 5 -10.60 -1.07 -3.65
N ASN A 6 -9.33 -1.06 -4.09
CA ASN A 6 -8.58 -2.25 -4.48
C ASN A 6 -8.03 -3.06 -3.29
N GLY A 7 -8.35 -2.69 -2.04
CA GLY A 7 -7.92 -3.42 -0.84
C GLY A 7 -6.44 -3.24 -0.46
N MET A 8 -5.69 -2.36 -1.12
CA MET A 8 -4.26 -2.17 -0.84
C MET A 8 -3.97 -1.36 0.43
N ALA A 9 -4.99 -0.74 1.04
CA ALA A 9 -4.84 0.13 2.19
C ALA A 9 -5.96 -0.10 3.20
N LYS A 10 -5.63 0.00 4.49
CA LYS A 10 -6.58 -0.17 5.61
C LYS A 10 -7.71 0.88 5.65
N SER A 11 -7.45 2.07 5.13
CA SER A 11 -8.42 3.18 5.14
C SER A 11 -8.17 4.16 3.99
N ILE A 12 -9.15 5.04 3.73
CA ILE A 12 -8.99 6.13 2.75
C ILE A 12 -7.80 7.03 3.12
N HIS A 13 -7.57 7.24 4.42
CA HIS A 13 -6.51 8.10 4.92
C HIS A 13 -5.15 7.42 4.77
N HIS A 14 -5.08 6.13 5.08
CA HIS A 14 -3.90 5.30 4.82
C HIS A 14 -3.53 5.33 3.33
N ALA A 15 -4.50 5.16 2.43
CA ALA A 15 -4.24 5.22 0.99
C ALA A 15 -3.67 6.58 0.54
N ARG A 16 -4.15 7.69 1.11
CA ARG A 16 -3.62 9.03 0.80
C ARG A 16 -2.17 9.18 1.25
N VAL A 17 -1.80 8.65 2.40
CA VAL A 17 -0.43 8.66 2.92
C VAL A 17 0.49 7.82 2.02
N LEU A 18 0.07 6.62 1.61
CA LEU A 18 0.85 5.76 0.70
C LEU A 18 1.16 6.45 -0.64
N ILE A 19 0.19 7.15 -1.22
CA ILE A 19 0.40 7.89 -2.47
C ILE A 19 1.39 9.04 -2.25
N ARG A 20 1.19 9.86 -1.19
CA ARG A 20 2.06 11.00 -0.88
C ARG A 20 3.51 10.60 -0.60
N GLN A 21 3.71 9.43 0.00
CA GLN A 21 5.04 8.87 0.34
C GLN A 21 5.66 8.06 -0.80
N HIS A 22 5.12 8.15 -2.02
CA HIS A 22 5.69 7.49 -3.21
C HIS A 22 5.68 5.95 -3.15
N HIS A 23 4.73 5.35 -2.43
CA HIS A 23 4.62 3.90 -2.34
C HIS A 23 3.80 3.26 -3.46
N ILE A 24 2.97 4.01 -4.18
CA ILE A 24 2.07 3.50 -5.23
C ILE A 24 2.53 3.92 -6.62
N ARG A 25 2.44 2.98 -7.57
CA ARG A 25 2.62 3.22 -9.01
C ARG A 25 1.38 2.80 -9.80
N VAL A 26 1.18 3.44 -10.95
CA VAL A 26 0.22 3.04 -11.98
C VAL A 26 1.01 2.64 -13.21
N GLY A 27 1.12 1.33 -13.45
CA GLY A 27 1.98 0.77 -14.49
C GLY A 27 3.45 1.10 -14.26
N ARG A 28 4.04 1.93 -15.13
CA ARG A 28 5.42 2.39 -15.02
C ARG A 28 5.55 3.72 -14.26
N GLN A 29 4.44 4.43 -14.05
CA GLN A 29 4.45 5.78 -13.48
C GLN A 29 4.30 5.75 -11.96
N LEU A 30 5.20 6.42 -11.26
CA LEU A 30 5.06 6.69 -9.82
C LEU A 30 4.09 7.86 -9.62
N VAL A 31 3.08 7.68 -8.75
CA VAL A 31 2.04 8.69 -8.50
C VAL A 31 2.18 9.24 -7.09
N ASN A 32 2.31 10.56 -6.99
CA ASN A 32 2.51 11.29 -5.72
C ASN A 32 1.32 12.16 -5.30
N ILE A 33 0.30 12.29 -6.14
CA ILE A 33 -0.88 13.13 -5.89
C ILE A 33 -2.12 12.25 -5.71
N PRO A 34 -2.85 12.35 -4.59
CA PRO A 34 -4.03 11.51 -4.33
C PRO A 34 -5.27 11.87 -5.17
N SER A 35 -5.26 13.01 -5.86
CA SER A 35 -6.29 13.42 -6.82
C SER A 35 -6.02 12.93 -8.25
N PHE A 36 -4.99 12.11 -8.47
CA PHE A 36 -4.75 11.50 -9.77
C PHE A 36 -5.93 10.60 -10.17
N ILE A 37 -6.52 10.90 -11.33
CA ILE A 37 -7.62 10.13 -11.90
C ILE A 37 -7.02 8.97 -12.69
N VAL A 38 -7.29 7.74 -12.25
CA VAL A 38 -6.81 6.54 -12.93
C VAL A 38 -7.77 6.18 -14.07
N ARG A 39 -7.21 5.88 -15.25
CA ARG A 39 -7.96 5.36 -16.40
C ARG A 39 -8.41 3.93 -16.15
N LEU A 40 -9.57 3.54 -16.68
CA LEU A 40 -10.13 2.19 -16.52
C LEU A 40 -9.15 1.07 -16.93
N GLU A 41 -8.45 1.23 -18.06
CA GLU A 41 -7.45 0.25 -18.53
C GLU A 41 -6.23 0.14 -17.60
N SER A 42 -5.89 1.24 -16.92
CA SER A 42 -4.73 1.33 -16.04
C SER A 42 -5.03 0.89 -14.60
N GLU A 43 -6.30 0.69 -14.25
CA GLU A 43 -6.72 0.31 -12.91
C GLU A 43 -6.10 -1.02 -12.44
N LYS A 44 -5.94 -1.98 -13.37
CA LYS A 44 -5.28 -3.28 -13.13
C LYS A 44 -3.78 -3.15 -12.84
N HIS A 45 -3.17 -2.03 -13.20
CA HIS A 45 -1.74 -1.78 -13.06
C HIS A 45 -1.40 -0.96 -11.82
N ILE A 46 -2.35 -0.79 -10.90
CA ILE A 46 -2.09 -0.18 -9.59
C ILE A 46 -1.36 -1.21 -8.72
N ALA A 47 -0.13 -0.91 -8.37
CA ALA A 47 0.71 -1.77 -7.53
C ALA A 47 1.62 -0.94 -6.63
N PHE A 48 2.27 -1.58 -5.66
CA PHE A 48 3.36 -0.94 -4.93
C PHE A 48 4.52 -0.64 -5.90
N SER A 49 5.19 0.50 -5.66
CA SER A 49 6.37 0.89 -6.43
C SER A 49 7.50 -0.11 -6.19
N LEU A 50 8.23 -0.45 -7.25
CA LEU A 50 9.42 -1.29 -7.14
C LEU A 50 10.49 -0.65 -6.25
N THR A 51 10.50 0.68 -6.13
CA THR A 51 11.42 1.46 -5.29
C THR A 51 10.95 1.58 -3.83
N SER A 52 9.72 1.18 -3.54
CA SER A 52 9.13 1.25 -2.21
C SER A 52 9.63 0.10 -1.33
N PRO A 53 9.97 0.34 -0.04
CA PRO A 53 10.26 -0.75 0.90
C PRO A 53 9.14 -1.80 1.03
N LEU A 54 7.90 -1.42 0.70
CA LEU A 54 6.73 -2.32 0.71
C LEU A 54 6.57 -3.11 -0.62
N GLY A 55 7.25 -2.68 -1.68
CA GLY A 55 7.22 -3.32 -3.01
C GLY A 55 8.42 -4.22 -3.29
N GLY A 56 9.13 -4.66 -2.25
CA GLY A 56 10.31 -5.54 -2.37
C GLY A 56 11.66 -4.82 -2.49
N SER A 57 11.70 -3.48 -2.46
CA SER A 57 12.98 -2.76 -2.42
C SER A 57 13.67 -2.85 -1.06
N PRO A 58 15.02 -2.82 -1.01
CA PRO A 58 15.75 -2.75 0.24
C PRO A 58 15.29 -1.60 1.13
N ALA A 59 15.24 -1.82 2.44
CA ALA A 59 14.86 -0.79 3.41
C ALA A 59 15.68 0.49 3.20
N VAL A 60 15.01 1.65 3.17
CA VAL A 60 15.64 2.97 2.97
C VAL A 60 16.14 3.54 4.30
N ARG A 61 17.00 4.57 4.25
CA ARG A 61 17.61 5.28 5.40
C ARG A 61 16.71 5.41 6.62
N VAL A 62 15.47 5.88 6.46
CA VAL A 62 14.55 6.12 7.60
C VAL A 62 14.13 4.81 8.24
N LYS A 63 13.74 3.79 7.47
CA LYS A 63 13.41 2.46 8.00
C LYS A 63 14.62 1.83 8.71
N ARG A 64 15.83 1.93 8.12
CA ARG A 64 17.09 1.48 8.75
C ARG A 64 17.41 2.23 10.05
N LYS A 65 17.23 3.55 10.07
CA LYS A 65 17.44 4.39 11.25
C LYS A 65 16.45 4.02 12.36
N ASN A 66 15.17 3.81 12.02
CA ASN A 66 14.14 3.43 12.97
C ASN A 66 14.38 2.03 13.52
N GLN A 67 14.74 1.05 12.67
CA GLN A 67 15.14 -0.30 13.10
C GLN A 67 16.34 -0.28 14.05
N LYS A 68 17.34 0.57 13.79
CA LYS A 68 18.50 0.73 14.68
C LYS A 68 18.11 1.39 16.02
N ALA A 69 17.17 2.34 16.00
CA ALA A 69 16.67 2.99 17.20
C ALA A 69 15.72 2.08 18.01
N SER A 70 14.98 1.19 17.34
CA SER A 70 14.03 0.26 17.93
C SER A 70 14.63 -1.10 18.30
N GLY A 71 15.96 -1.26 18.24
CA GLY A 71 16.69 -2.50 18.49
C GLY A 71 16.67 -3.00 19.95
N GLY A 72 15.52 -2.90 20.63
CA GLY A 72 15.30 -3.32 22.02
C GLY A 72 14.09 -4.25 22.27
N GLY A 73 13.43 -4.79 21.25
CA GLY A 73 12.35 -5.81 21.42
C GLY A 73 11.65 -6.08 20.08
N GLY A 74 11.72 -7.31 19.56
CA GLY A 74 10.66 -8.32 19.72
C GLY A 74 9.63 -8.12 18.61
N ASP A 75 9.85 -8.61 17.39
CA ASP A 75 9.55 -9.97 16.90
C ASP A 75 8.04 -10.19 16.67
N GLY A 76 7.68 -10.66 15.47
CA GLY A 76 6.31 -11.02 15.03
C GLY A 76 5.31 -9.86 15.05
N GLU A 77 4.63 -9.45 13.98
CA GLU A 77 3.39 -10.08 13.52
C GLU A 77 2.78 -9.06 12.53
N GLU A 78 3.07 -9.14 11.23
CA GLU A 78 2.22 -8.52 10.20
C GLU A 78 2.01 -9.45 9.00
N GLU A 79 2.05 -10.78 9.23
CA GLU A 79 1.70 -11.80 8.22
C GLU A 79 0.32 -12.48 8.46
N GLU A 80 -0.45 -12.13 9.49
CA GLU A 80 -1.67 -12.88 9.91
C GLU A 80 -3.04 -12.17 9.77
N GLU A 81 -3.19 -11.15 8.92
CA GLU A 81 -4.55 -10.65 8.55
C GLU A 81 -4.99 -11.09 7.12
N LYS A 82 -4.29 -12.06 6.54
CA LYS A 82 -4.83 -12.88 5.44
C LYS A 82 -5.80 -13.88 6.04
N GLU A 83 -7.09 -13.54 6.15
CA GLU A 83 -8.24 -14.45 5.89
C GLU A 83 -9.60 -14.00 6.47
N LEU A 84 -9.67 -12.95 7.31
CA LEU A 84 -10.93 -12.64 7.99
C LEU A 84 -11.50 -11.26 7.62
N GLY A 85 -12.37 -11.27 6.62
CA GLY A 85 -13.61 -10.47 6.69
C GLY A 85 -13.66 -9.17 5.91
N HIS A 86 -13.91 -9.23 4.60
CA HIS A 86 -14.85 -8.30 3.96
C HIS A 86 -15.80 -9.10 3.05
N ARG A 87 -16.97 -9.37 3.61
CA ARG A 87 -18.10 -10.14 3.10
C ARG A 87 -18.62 -9.57 1.78
N ASN A 88 -18.67 -10.40 0.73
CA ASN A 88 -19.43 -10.12 -0.48
C ASN A 88 -20.93 -10.13 -0.13
N LEU A 89 -21.54 -8.95 0.01
CA LEU A 89 -22.97 -8.76 0.26
C LEU A 89 -23.69 -8.13 -0.93
N SER A 90 -23.36 -8.47 -2.19
CA SER A 90 -24.04 -7.84 -3.33
C SER A 90 -24.49 -8.74 -4.49
N ASN A 91 -24.45 -10.08 -4.38
CA ASN A 91 -25.09 -10.98 -5.36
C ASN A 91 -26.16 -11.86 -4.71
N MET A 92 -26.99 -11.24 -3.85
CA MET A 92 -28.18 -11.85 -3.26
C MET A 92 -29.41 -11.08 -3.75
N ILE A 93 -29.61 -11.14 -5.08
CA ILE A 93 -30.81 -10.94 -5.92
C ILE A 93 -30.35 -11.18 -7.36
#